data_AF-A0A2U1VAC5-F1
#
_entry.id   AF-A0A2U1VAC5-F1
#
_cell.length_a   1.000
_cell.length_b   1.000
_cell.length_c   1.000
_cell.angle_alpha   90.00
_cell.angle_beta   90.00
_cell.angle_gamma   90.00
#
_symmetry.space_group_name_H-M   'P 1'
#
loop_
_entity.id
_entity.type
_entity.pdbx_description
1 polymer ?
#
loop_
_entity_poly.entity_id
_entity_poly.type
_entity_poly.pdbx_seq_one_letter_code
_entity_poly.pdbx_strand_id
1 'polypeptide(L)'
;MTHRWRNAALLALFLLGTAPVAWAEPPRRPNAAQLEAIRRWLCPNGGAPVKGVPGRCDRAMDRAPGGGAWDAGLAPARRDAGMACPDGTRPVLARGHRDIIRCLPS
;
A
#
# COMPACT_ATOMS: atom_id res chain seq x y z
N MET A 1 35.32 -30.00 -24.13
CA MET A 1 34.81 -29.77 -22.76
C MET A 1 33.73 -28.68 -22.66
N THR A 2 33.22 -28.13 -23.78
CA THR A 2 32.31 -26.96 -23.81
C THR A 2 30.81 -27.29 -23.79
N HIS A 3 30.40 -28.51 -24.14
CA HIS A 3 28.98 -28.90 -24.21
C HIS A 3 28.33 -29.16 -22.85
N ARG A 4 29.09 -29.65 -21.86
CA ARG A 4 28.56 -29.97 -20.52
C ARG A 4 28.09 -28.72 -19.74
N TRP A 5 28.77 -27.60 -19.94
CA TRP A 5 28.47 -26.34 -19.27
C TRP A 5 27.24 -25.64 -19.87
N ARG A 6 27.04 -25.79 -21.18
CA ARG A 6 25.89 -25.20 -21.90
C ARG A 6 24.56 -25.83 -21.49
N ASN A 7 24.56 -27.15 -21.26
CA ASN A 7 23.38 -27.87 -20.80
C ASN A 7 23.03 -27.54 -19.33
N ALA A 8 24.05 -27.35 -18.48
CA ALA A 8 23.84 -26.95 -17.08
C ALA A 8 23.24 -25.53 -16.98
N ALA A 9 23.70 -24.60 -17.82
CA ALA A 9 23.18 -23.23 -17.85
C ALA A 9 21.71 -23.17 -18.32
N LEU A 10 21.33 -24.00 -19.30
CA LEU A 10 19.95 -24.07 -19.80
C LEU A 10 18.99 -24.70 -18.78
N LEU A 11 19.42 -25.73 -18.05
CA LEU A 11 18.64 -26.33 -16.97
C LEU A 11 18.44 -25.36 -15.80
N ALA A 12 19.47 -24.58 -15.44
CA ALA A 12 19.34 -23.54 -14.43
C ALA A 12 18.34 -22.45 -14.85
N LEU A 13 18.41 -21.97 -16.11
CA LEU A 13 17.45 -20.97 -16.61
C LEU A 13 16.00 -21.47 -16.58
N PHE A 14 15.78 -22.75 -16.86
CA PHE A 14 14.44 -23.35 -16.84
C PHE A 14 13.88 -23.50 -15.43
N LEU A 15 14.74 -23.80 -14.44
CA LEU A 15 14.34 -23.92 -13.03
C LEU A 15 14.06 -22.57 -12.36
N LEU A 16 14.68 -21.48 -12.84
CA LEU A 16 14.46 -20.13 -12.30
C LEU A 16 13.26 -19.40 -12.96
N GLY A 17 12.72 -19.90 -14.07
CA GLY A 17 11.66 -19.22 -14.85
C GLY A 17 10.22 -19.50 -14.40
N THR A 18 9.99 -20.37 -13.43
CA THR A 18 8.63 -20.82 -13.02
C THR A 18 8.17 -20.26 -11.68
N ALA A 19 8.77 -19.15 -11.21
CA ALA A 19 8.23 -18.46 -10.05
C ALA A 19 6.78 -18.04 -10.35
N PRO A 20 5.77 -18.59 -9.64
CA PRO A 20 4.40 -18.16 -9.85
C PRO A 20 4.33 -16.67 -9.55
N VAL A 21 3.80 -15.90 -10.49
CA VAL A 21 3.38 -14.52 -10.24
C VAL A 21 2.32 -14.62 -9.16
N ALA A 22 2.72 -14.38 -7.90
CA ALA A 22 1.81 -14.32 -6.79
C ALA A 22 0.85 -13.16 -7.07
N TRP A 23 -0.36 -13.48 -7.52
CA TRP A 23 -1.44 -12.52 -7.56
C TRP A 23 -1.62 -12.01 -6.14
N ALA A 24 -1.41 -10.71 -5.96
CA ALA A 24 -1.58 -10.08 -4.67
C ALA A 24 -3.03 -10.33 -4.24
N GLU A 25 -3.18 -11.13 -3.18
CA GLU A 25 -4.47 -11.39 -2.55
C GLU A 25 -5.16 -10.04 -2.31
N PRO A 26 -6.46 -9.89 -2.65
CA PRO A 26 -7.18 -8.65 -2.37
C PRO A 26 -7.00 -8.27 -0.90
N PRO A 27 -6.66 -7.02 -0.57
CA PRO A 27 -6.44 -6.60 0.80
C PRO A 27 -7.73 -6.86 1.61
N ARG A 28 -7.70 -7.88 2.47
CA ARG A 28 -8.81 -8.23 3.35
C ARG A 28 -8.74 -7.38 4.60
N ARG A 29 -9.89 -6.95 5.10
CA ARG A 29 -9.96 -6.28 6.40
C ARG A 29 -9.43 -7.23 7.48
N PRO A 30 -8.46 -6.79 8.32
CA PRO A 30 -7.99 -7.61 9.43
C PRO A 30 -9.14 -7.97 10.38
N ASN A 31 -9.17 -9.21 10.84
CA ASN A 31 -10.11 -9.64 11.88
C ASN A 31 -9.70 -9.09 13.26
N ALA A 32 -10.55 -9.27 14.27
CA ALA A 32 -10.32 -8.74 15.61
C ALA A 32 -8.98 -9.20 16.24
N ALA A 33 -8.59 -10.46 16.03
CA ALA A 33 -7.33 -10.99 16.54
C ALA A 33 -6.11 -10.38 15.84
N GLN A 34 -6.21 -10.14 14.53
CA GLN A 34 -5.16 -9.46 13.76
C GLN A 34 -5.02 -8.00 14.17
N LEU A 35 -6.13 -7.31 14.42
CA LEU A 35 -6.11 -5.94 14.94
C LEU A 35 -5.44 -5.87 16.31
N GLU A 36 -5.72 -6.82 17.19
CA GLU A 36 -5.09 -6.91 18.51
C GLU A 36 -3.58 -7.16 18.41
N ALA A 37 -3.15 -8.04 17.51
CA ALA A 37 -1.72 -8.28 17.25
C ALA A 37 -1.01 -7.03 16.72
N ILE A 38 -1.65 -6.29 15.80
CA ILE A 38 -1.13 -5.01 15.29
C ILE A 38 -0.99 -4.00 16.43
N ARG A 39 -1.99 -3.88 17.32
CA ARG A 39 -1.93 -2.98 18.48
C ARG A 39 -0.76 -3.30 19.39
N ARG A 40 -0.55 -4.58 19.74
CA ARG A 40 0.58 -5.02 20.57
C ARG A 40 1.93 -4.77 19.93
N TRP A 41 2.02 -4.94 18.61
CA TRP A 41 3.25 -4.64 17.87
C TRP A 41 3.56 -3.14 17.83
N LEU A 42 2.52 -2.30 17.75
CA LEU A 42 2.66 -0.84 17.73
C LEU A 42 2.93 -0.27 19.14
N CYS A 43 2.29 -0.80 20.18
CA CYS A 43 2.41 -0.31 21.54
C CYS A 43 3.13 -1.36 22.43
N PRO A 44 4.38 -1.13 22.85
CA PRO A 44 5.16 -2.11 23.60
C PRO A 44 4.59 -2.48 25.00
N ASN A 45 3.50 -1.85 25.45
CA ASN A 45 2.87 -2.06 26.77
C ASN A 45 1.49 -2.73 26.69
N GLY A 46 1.35 -3.81 25.91
CA GLY A 46 0.08 -4.55 25.83
C GLY A 46 -0.98 -3.92 24.92
N GLY A 47 -0.56 -3.13 23.92
CA GLY A 47 -1.46 -2.62 22.88
C GLY A 47 -2.19 -1.30 23.19
N ALA A 48 -1.86 -0.65 24.31
CA ALA A 48 -2.32 0.70 24.66
C ALA A 48 -1.15 1.71 24.64
N PRO A 49 -1.38 2.96 24.18
CA PRO A 49 -0.41 4.03 24.33
C PRO A 49 -0.20 4.33 25.83
N VAL A 50 1.06 4.47 26.25
CA VAL A 50 1.42 4.83 27.62
C VAL A 50 2.15 6.17 27.58
N LYS A 51 1.57 7.17 28.23
CA LYS A 51 2.12 8.53 28.24
C LYS A 51 3.58 8.53 28.73
N GLY A 52 4.48 9.06 27.90
CA GLY A 52 5.89 9.23 28.24
C GLY A 52 6.79 8.00 28.02
N VAL A 53 6.24 6.88 27.51
CA VAL A 53 7.04 5.69 27.18
C VAL A 53 7.17 5.60 25.66
N PRO A 54 8.38 5.73 25.08
CA PRO A 54 8.54 5.80 23.63
C PRO A 54 8.01 4.53 22.94
N GLY A 55 6.96 4.70 22.13
CA GLY A 55 6.33 3.65 21.34
C GLY A 55 5.76 4.18 20.02
N ARG A 56 5.54 3.28 19.04
CA ARG A 56 4.94 3.66 17.75
C ARG A 56 3.48 4.15 17.90
N CYS A 57 2.84 3.86 19.03
CA CYS A 57 1.51 4.35 19.37
C CYS A 57 1.46 5.80 19.88
N ASP A 58 2.57 6.40 20.29
CA ASP A 58 2.57 7.77 20.80
C ASP A 58 2.27 8.79 19.70
N ARG A 59 2.67 8.49 18.46
CA ARG A 59 2.44 9.35 17.30
C ARG A 59 0.96 9.56 16.93
N ALA A 60 0.05 8.74 17.47
CA ALA A 60 -1.40 8.94 17.30
C ALA A 60 -1.99 9.87 18.38
N MET A 61 -1.35 9.94 19.56
CA MET A 61 -1.72 10.83 20.66
C MET A 61 -1.04 12.19 20.55
N ASP A 62 0.13 12.24 19.89
CA ASP A 62 0.78 13.45 19.43
C ASP A 62 0.02 14.03 18.22
N ARG A 63 -1.26 14.36 18.41
CA ARG A 63 -1.75 15.64 17.89
C ARG A 63 -0.98 16.72 18.64
N ALA A 64 0.30 16.85 18.34
CA ALA A 64 1.13 17.90 18.90
C ALA A 64 0.45 19.21 18.54
N PRO A 65 0.19 20.11 19.51
CA PRO A 65 -0.15 21.49 19.18
C PRO A 65 1.10 22.07 18.51
N GLY A 66 1.13 22.03 17.17
CA GLY A 66 2.25 22.50 16.34
C GLY A 66 2.95 21.44 15.47
N GLY A 67 2.62 20.15 15.59
CA GLY A 67 3.09 19.13 14.67
C GLY A 67 2.06 18.93 13.56
N GLY A 68 2.27 19.58 12.42
CA GLY A 68 1.34 19.52 11.29
C GLY A 68 0.94 18.07 10.98
N ALA A 69 -0.36 17.80 10.96
CA ALA A 69 -0.86 16.58 10.37
C ALA A 69 -0.29 16.46 8.94
N TRP A 70 -0.11 15.25 8.41
CA TRP A 70 0.51 15.04 7.09
C TRP A 70 -0.19 15.81 5.96
N ASP A 71 -1.44 16.21 6.19
CA ASP A 71 -2.33 17.01 5.34
C ASP A 71 -2.34 18.51 5.68
N ALA A 72 -1.48 18.97 6.60
CA ALA A 72 -1.36 20.38 6.95
C ALA A 72 -0.93 21.20 5.71
N GLY A 73 -1.80 22.13 5.29
CA GLY A 73 -1.59 22.97 4.11
C GLY A 73 -2.18 22.40 2.81
N LEU A 74 -2.73 21.18 2.83
CA LEU A 74 -3.49 20.66 1.69
C LEU A 74 -4.90 21.27 1.69
N ALA A 75 -5.40 21.60 0.51
CA ALA A 75 -6.79 21.99 0.34
C ALA A 75 -7.71 20.82 0.74
N PRO A 76 -8.88 21.08 1.37
CA PRO A 76 -9.83 20.03 1.70
C PRO A 76 -10.24 19.25 0.45
N ALA A 77 -10.32 17.92 0.57
CA ALA A 77 -10.68 17.04 -0.53
C ALA A 77 -12.07 17.42 -1.06
N ARG A 78 -12.12 17.98 -2.28
CA ARG A 78 -13.39 18.31 -2.94
C ARG A 78 -13.99 17.04 -3.52
N ARG A 79 -15.07 16.56 -2.91
CA ARG A 79 -15.81 15.37 -3.37
C ARG A 79 -16.61 15.64 -4.65
N ASP A 80 -16.95 16.90 -4.92
CA ASP A 80 -17.86 17.30 -6.01
C ASP A 80 -17.13 17.90 -7.21
N ALA A 81 -15.80 17.93 -7.21
CA ALA A 81 -15.04 18.35 -8.37
C ALA A 81 -15.04 17.20 -9.38
N GLY A 82 -16.09 17.09 -10.17
CA GLY A 82 -16.06 16.39 -11.46
C GLY A 82 -15.07 17.10 -12.37
N MET A 83 -13.78 16.96 -12.07
CA MET A 83 -12.71 17.48 -12.90
C MET A 83 -12.76 16.70 -14.21
N ALA A 84 -12.99 17.43 -15.30
CA ALA A 84 -12.68 16.95 -16.62
C ALA A 84 -11.22 16.45 -16.60
N CYS A 85 -10.96 15.36 -17.33
CA CYS A 85 -9.60 14.87 -17.45
C CYS A 85 -8.70 15.97 -18.04
N PRO A 86 -7.47 16.14 -17.52
CA PRO A 86 -6.54 17.14 -18.06
C PRO A 86 -6.21 16.84 -19.52
N ASP A 87 -5.77 17.87 -20.24
CA ASP A 87 -5.40 17.77 -21.66
C ASP A 87 -4.40 16.61 -21.91
N GLY A 88 -4.57 15.91 -23.03
CA GLY A 88 -3.76 14.73 -23.38
C GLY A 88 -4.13 13.45 -22.60
N THR A 89 -5.23 13.47 -21.84
CA THR A 89 -5.77 12.28 -21.18
C THR A 89 -7.26 12.10 -21.48
N ARG A 90 -7.73 10.85 -21.48
CA ARG A 90 -9.13 10.49 -21.70
C ARG A 90 -9.76 9.83 -20.47
N PRO A 91 -11.05 10.09 -20.19
CA PRO A 91 -11.76 9.43 -19.11
C PRO A 91 -12.04 7.97 -19.44
N VAL A 92 -11.75 7.07 -18.49
CA VAL A 92 -12.01 5.62 -18.60
C VAL A 92 -12.54 5.12 -17.27
N LEU A 93 -13.58 4.28 -17.29
CA LEU A 93 -14.08 3.61 -16.09
C LEU A 93 -12.99 2.73 -15.47
N ALA A 94 -12.77 2.87 -14.17
CA ALA A 94 -11.84 2.03 -13.43
C ALA A 94 -12.30 0.57 -13.49
N ARG A 95 -11.36 -0.35 -13.76
CA ARG A 95 -11.64 -1.79 -13.80
C ARG A 95 -12.29 -2.23 -12.48
N GLY A 96 -13.46 -2.85 -12.56
CA GLY A 96 -14.19 -3.36 -11.39
C GLY A 96 -15.09 -2.34 -10.69
N HIS A 97 -15.19 -1.09 -11.19
CA HIS A 97 -16.03 -0.04 -10.62
C HIS A 97 -17.02 0.49 -11.66
N ARG A 98 -18.18 0.99 -11.20
CA ARG A 98 -19.24 1.56 -12.07
C ARG A 98 -19.31 3.09 -12.01
N ASP A 99 -18.61 3.66 -11.06
CA ASP A 99 -18.75 5.04 -10.58
C ASP A 99 -17.41 5.79 -10.53
N ILE A 100 -16.29 5.08 -10.69
CA ILE A 100 -14.95 5.67 -10.62
C ILE A 100 -14.40 5.88 -12.03
N ILE A 101 -14.12 7.13 -12.39
CA ILE A 101 -13.44 7.51 -13.63
C ILE A 101 -11.94 7.74 -13.36
N ARG A 102 -11.09 7.24 -14.26
CA ARG A 102 -9.64 7.49 -14.30
C ARG A 102 -9.27 8.18 -15.59
N CYS A 103 -8.29 9.06 -15.54
CA CYS A 103 -7.73 9.69 -16.73
C CYS A 103 -6.50 8.88 -17.19
N LEU A 104 -6.52 8.39 -18.44
CA LEU A 104 -5.42 7.65 -19.05
C LEU A 104 -4.86 8.45 -20.23
N PRO A 105 -3.55 8.37 -20.55
CA PRO A 105 -3.00 8.98 -21.76
C PRO A 105 -3.76 8.52 -23.01
N SER A 106 -4.04 9.47 -23.90
CA SER A 106 -4.68 9.25 -25.20
C SER A 106 -3.68 8.98 -26.31
#